data_AF-A0A2V7DL69-F1
#
_entry.id   AF-A0A2V7DL69-F1
#
_cell.length_a   1.000
_cell.length_b   1.000
_cell.length_c   1.000
_cell.angle_alpha   90.00
_cell.angle_beta   90.00
_cell.angle_gamma   90.00
#
_symmetry.space_group_name_H-M   'P 1'
#
loop_
_entity.id
_entity.type
_entity.pdbx_description
1 polymer ?
#
loop_
_entity_poly.entity_id
_entity_poly.type
_entity_poly.pdbx_seq_one_letter_code
_entity_poly.pdbx_strand_id
1 'polypeptide(L)'
;MEVRPPRFLKLPLPPMAPKNVRVEGVEGGVVKLAWDPPDRDPLAMEVEQDVRALAVPVPAGALFYGRTRRRLDVHFDIDLRARTETACARLHELLLSGRTPVAVREPKCSRCSLLDICKPDALTRSARDYLDEVMRAR
;
A
#
# COMPACT_ATOMS: atom_id res chain seq x y z
N MET A 1 -10.16 20.20 18.80
CA MET A 1 -11.28 19.66 17.98
C MET A 1 -10.92 18.23 17.65
N GLU A 2 -11.45 17.29 18.43
CA GLU A 2 -11.02 15.89 18.41
C GLU A 2 -11.78 15.18 17.28
N VAL A 3 -11.09 14.88 16.19
CA VAL A 3 -11.68 14.22 15.03
C VAL A 3 -11.90 12.76 15.38
N ARG A 4 -13.10 12.41 15.86
CA ARG A 4 -13.48 11.01 16.05
C ARG A 4 -13.54 10.34 14.67
N PRO A 5 -12.78 9.26 14.43
CA PRO A 5 -12.86 8.54 13.18
C PRO A 5 -14.29 8.01 12.97
N PRO A 6 -14.78 7.93 11.72
CA PRO A 6 -16.07 7.33 11.43
C PRO A 6 -16.13 5.90 12.00
N ARG A 7 -17.29 5.46 12.52
CA ARG A 7 -17.44 4.14 13.17
C ARG A 7 -16.99 2.94 12.33
N PHE A 8 -16.88 3.08 11.01
CA PHE A 8 -16.41 2.05 10.07
C PHE A 8 -14.88 2.02 9.87
N LEU A 9 -14.15 3.01 10.40
CA LEU A 9 -12.68 3.13 10.37
C LEU A 9 -12.05 2.69 11.70
N LYS A 10 -12.67 1.72 12.39
CA LYS A 10 -11.96 0.87 13.34
C LYS A 10 -11.19 -0.18 12.52
N LEU A 11 -10.15 0.25 11.82
CA LEU A 11 -9.17 -0.72 11.34
C LEU A 11 -8.56 -1.34 12.62
N PRO A 12 -8.59 -2.66 12.78
CA PRO A 12 -7.86 -3.29 13.87
C PRO A 12 -6.41 -2.80 13.81
N LEU A 13 -5.84 -2.49 14.96
CA LEU A 13 -4.40 -2.20 15.05
C LEU A 13 -3.66 -3.28 14.28
N PRO A 14 -2.62 -2.94 13.49
CA PRO A 14 -1.87 -3.94 12.75
C PRO A 14 -1.37 -5.00 13.73
N PRO A 15 -1.43 -6.28 13.35
CA PRO A 15 -1.08 -7.36 14.24
C PRO A 15 0.37 -7.21 14.71
N MET A 16 0.60 -7.37 16.02
CA MET A 16 1.95 -7.30 16.57
C MET A 16 2.72 -8.55 16.15
N ALA A 17 4.00 -8.37 15.77
CA ALA A 17 4.85 -9.49 15.39
C ALA A 17 4.94 -10.55 16.50
N PRO A 18 4.98 -11.85 16.15
CA PRO A 18 5.03 -12.95 17.12
C PRO A 18 6.28 -12.83 18.00
N LYS A 19 6.12 -13.04 19.31
CA LYS A 19 7.23 -13.08 20.27
C LYS A 19 7.81 -14.50 20.33
N ASN A 20 9.12 -14.60 20.57
CA ASN A 20 9.82 -15.85 20.90
C ASN A 20 9.63 -17.00 19.88
N VAL A 21 9.76 -16.71 18.59
CA VAL A 21 9.71 -17.72 17.52
C VAL A 21 10.86 -18.74 17.67
N ARG A 22 10.52 -20.03 17.68
CA ARG A 22 11.42 -21.18 17.82
C ARG A 22 11.15 -22.22 16.72
N VAL A 23 12.17 -22.95 16.30
CA VAL A 23 12.05 -24.07 15.33
C VAL A 23 11.83 -25.37 16.10
N GLU A 24 10.75 -26.09 15.80
CA GLU A 24 10.44 -27.39 16.40
C GLU A 24 10.89 -28.58 15.55
N GLY A 25 11.12 -28.38 14.25
CA GLY A 25 11.59 -29.44 13.35
C GLY A 25 11.63 -29.02 11.90
N VAL A 26 12.35 -29.80 11.08
CA VAL A 26 12.41 -29.63 9.62
C VAL A 26 12.22 -31.00 8.98
N GLU A 27 11.10 -31.21 8.29
CA GLU A 27 10.82 -32.44 7.55
C GLU A 27 10.41 -32.09 6.11
N GLY A 28 11.04 -32.75 5.12
CA GLY A 28 10.70 -32.58 3.71
C GLY A 28 10.84 -31.16 3.17
N GLY A 29 11.64 -30.29 3.81
CA GLY A 29 11.78 -28.88 3.45
C GLY A 29 10.74 -27.96 4.10
N VAL A 30 9.85 -28.47 4.95
CA VAL A 30 8.90 -27.68 5.73
C VAL A 30 9.46 -27.45 7.13
N VAL A 31 9.60 -26.18 7.52
CA VAL A 31 10.04 -25.77 8.86
C VAL A 31 8.83 -25.62 9.77
N LYS A 32 8.77 -26.42 10.83
CA LYS A 32 7.74 -26.29 11.87
C LYS A 32 8.23 -25.28 12.90
N LEU A 33 7.47 -24.21 13.08
CA LEU A 33 7.77 -23.14 14.05
C LEU A 33 6.76 -23.16 15.20
N ALA A 34 7.22 -22.85 16.40
CA ALA A 34 6.40 -22.53 17.57
C ALA A 34 6.72 -21.13 18.07
N TRP A 35 5.72 -20.40 18.54
CA TRP A 35 5.90 -19.07 19.13
C TRP A 35 4.92 -18.86 20.29
N ASP A 36 5.22 -17.93 21.17
CA ASP A 36 4.35 -17.60 22.30
C ASP A 36 3.21 -16.67 21.81
N PRO A 37 1.92 -17.00 22.04
CA PRO A 37 0.82 -16.15 21.57
C PRO A 37 0.93 -14.73 22.15
N PRO A 38 0.59 -13.68 21.38
CA PRO A 38 0.63 -12.31 21.88
C PRO A 38 -0.28 -12.15 23.10
N ASP A 39 0.14 -11.32 24.06
CA ASP A 39 -0.53 -11.16 25.35
C ASP A 39 -1.98 -10.66 25.19
N ARG A 40 -2.93 -11.61 25.27
CA ARG A 40 -4.36 -11.48 25.61
C ARG A 40 -5.13 -10.33 24.94
N ASP A 41 -5.48 -10.48 23.67
CA ASP A 41 -6.68 -9.87 23.07
C ASP A 41 -7.75 -10.97 22.85
N PRO A 42 -8.94 -10.88 23.48
CA PRO A 42 -10.05 -11.82 23.27
C PRO A 42 -10.56 -11.92 21.82
N LEU A 43 -10.20 -10.97 20.94
CA LEU A 43 -10.57 -10.95 19.52
C LEU A 43 -9.48 -11.50 18.58
N ALA A 44 -8.28 -11.79 19.09
CA ALA A 44 -7.16 -12.31 18.28
C ALA A 44 -7.29 -13.79 17.93
N MET A 45 -8.28 -14.51 18.49
CA MET A 45 -8.42 -15.94 18.24
C MET A 45 -8.93 -16.31 16.84
N GLU A 46 -9.44 -15.38 16.03
CA GLU A 46 -10.13 -15.77 14.79
C GLU A 46 -9.52 -15.28 13.47
N VAL A 47 -8.64 -14.28 13.43
CA VAL A 47 -8.23 -13.75 12.11
C VAL A 47 -6.79 -13.28 12.10
N GLU A 48 -5.87 -14.21 11.83
CA GLU A 48 -4.49 -13.84 11.49
C GLU A 48 -3.78 -14.88 10.63
N GLN A 49 -4.44 -15.31 9.56
CA GLN A 49 -3.75 -15.96 8.46
C GLN A 49 -3.41 -14.91 7.41
N ASP A 50 -2.15 -14.47 7.44
CA ASP A 50 -1.56 -13.78 6.31
C ASP A 50 -1.53 -14.79 5.15
N VAL A 51 -2.38 -14.56 4.16
CA VAL A 51 -2.60 -15.47 3.03
C VAL A 51 -1.30 -15.76 2.27
N ARG A 52 -0.30 -14.88 2.40
CA ARG A 52 1.04 -15.05 1.84
C ARG A 52 1.88 -16.11 2.57
N ALA A 53 1.66 -16.31 3.85
CA ALA A 53 2.36 -17.29 4.69
C ALA A 53 1.72 -18.69 4.59
N LEU A 54 0.47 -18.76 4.15
CA LEU A 54 -0.14 -20.00 3.72
C LEU A 54 0.46 -20.37 2.36
N ALA A 55 1.12 -21.53 2.27
CA ALA A 55 1.53 -22.13 1.00
C ALA A 55 0.31 -22.60 0.15
N VAL A 56 -0.80 -21.85 0.22
CA VAL A 56 -2.08 -22.15 -0.39
C VAL A 56 -2.27 -21.20 -1.58
N PRO A 57 -2.52 -21.73 -2.79
CA PRO A 57 -2.77 -20.89 -3.95
C PRO A 57 -4.05 -20.07 -3.75
N VAL A 58 -3.99 -18.78 -4.06
CA VAL A 58 -5.15 -17.88 -4.03
C VAL A 58 -5.48 -17.47 -5.45
N PRO A 59 -6.39 -18.18 -6.15
CA PRO A 59 -6.60 -17.99 -7.58
C PRO A 59 -7.48 -16.78 -7.92
N ALA A 60 -8.21 -16.21 -6.95
CA ALA A 60 -9.13 -15.10 -7.18
C ALA A 60 -9.39 -14.28 -5.92
N GLY A 61 -9.95 -13.09 -6.11
CA GLY A 61 -10.49 -12.20 -5.08
C GLY A 61 -11.69 -11.42 -5.62
N ALA A 62 -12.20 -10.46 -4.84
CA ALA A 62 -13.31 -9.63 -5.26
C ALA A 62 -13.10 -8.16 -4.88
N LEU A 63 -13.39 -7.26 -5.82
CA LEU A 63 -13.46 -5.82 -5.58
C LEU A 63 -14.88 -5.45 -5.16
N PHE A 64 -15.01 -4.76 -4.02
CA PHE A 64 -16.31 -4.28 -3.56
C PHE A 64 -16.36 -2.76 -3.60
N TYR A 65 -17.22 -2.22 -4.46
CA TYR A 65 -17.47 -0.79 -4.52
C TYR A 65 -18.66 -0.43 -3.62
N GLY A 66 -18.41 0.35 -2.56
CA GLY A 66 -19.43 0.71 -1.57
C GLY A 66 -20.66 1.42 -2.13
N ARG A 67 -20.53 2.10 -3.29
CA ARG A 67 -21.63 2.80 -3.96
C ARG A 67 -22.58 1.85 -4.70
N THR A 68 -22.05 0.88 -5.44
CA THR A 68 -22.86 -0.09 -6.21
C THR A 68 -23.26 -1.29 -5.36
N ARG A 69 -22.60 -1.50 -4.22
CA ARG A 69 -22.79 -2.63 -3.29
C ARG A 69 -22.74 -3.99 -3.99
N ARG A 70 -21.98 -4.08 -5.08
CA ARG A 70 -21.75 -5.31 -5.82
C ARG A 70 -20.28 -5.69 -5.73
N ARG A 71 -20.05 -7.00 -5.59
CA ARG A 71 -18.72 -7.60 -5.74
C ARG A 71 -18.43 -7.76 -7.23
N LEU A 72 -17.22 -7.43 -7.62
CA LEU A 72 -16.66 -7.72 -8.92
C LEU A 72 -15.57 -8.76 -8.71
N ASP A 73 -15.78 -9.97 -9.21
CA ASP A 73 -14.80 -11.05 -9.08
C ASP A 73 -13.59 -10.77 -9.98
N VAL A 74 -12.41 -11.03 -9.44
CA VAL A 74 -11.11 -10.82 -10.10
C VAL A 74 -10.32 -12.10 -10.00
N HIS A 75 -9.99 -12.69 -11.15
CA HIS A 75 -9.10 -13.85 -11.22
C HIS A 75 -7.65 -13.36 -11.22
N PHE A 76 -6.81 -13.99 -10.42
CA PHE A 76 -5.39 -13.69 -10.31
C PHE A 76 -4.59 -14.59 -11.25
N ASP A 77 -4.72 -14.32 -12.54
CA ASP A 77 -3.97 -14.97 -13.59
C ASP A 77 -2.47 -14.59 -13.57
N ILE A 78 -1.70 -15.24 -14.44
CA ILE A 78 -0.24 -15.04 -14.51
C ILE A 78 0.11 -13.61 -14.94
N ASP A 79 -0.65 -13.02 -15.87
CA ASP A 79 -0.38 -11.66 -16.37
C ASP A 79 -0.61 -10.61 -15.28
N LEU A 80 -1.74 -10.69 -14.57
CA LEU A 80 -2.08 -9.79 -13.48
C LEU A 80 -1.06 -9.87 -12.34
N ARG A 81 -0.56 -11.07 -12.03
CA ARG A 81 0.51 -11.26 -11.04
C ARG A 81 1.80 -10.64 -11.50
N ALA A 82 2.26 -10.96 -12.70
CA ALA A 82 3.51 -10.44 -13.24
C ALA A 82 3.50 -8.90 -13.32
N ARG A 83 2.37 -8.30 -13.71
CA ARG A 83 2.20 -6.85 -13.75
C ARG A 83 2.24 -6.23 -12.36
N THR A 84 1.58 -6.85 -11.40
CA THR A 84 1.61 -6.41 -9.99
C THR A 84 3.03 -6.48 -9.44
N GLU A 85 3.72 -7.61 -9.62
CA GLU A 85 5.10 -7.83 -9.17
C GLU A 85 6.07 -6.81 -9.79
N THR A 86 5.94 -6.58 -11.10
CA THR A 86 6.74 -5.57 -11.82
C THR A 86 6.47 -4.16 -11.29
N ALA A 87 5.21 -3.80 -11.04
CA ALA A 87 4.86 -2.49 -10.49
C ALA A 87 5.43 -2.30 -9.08
N CYS A 88 5.34 -3.33 -8.23
CA CYS A 88 5.92 -3.33 -6.89
C CYS A 88 7.45 -3.18 -6.94
N ALA A 89 8.14 -3.93 -7.80
CA ALA A 89 9.59 -3.83 -7.96
C ALA A 89 10.01 -2.41 -8.36
N ARG A 90 9.35 -1.82 -9.37
CA ARG A 90 9.60 -0.45 -9.81
C ARG A 90 9.36 0.59 -8.72
N LEU A 91 8.31 0.40 -7.90
CA LEU A 91 8.05 1.28 -6.76
C LEU A 91 9.19 1.21 -5.74
N HIS A 92 9.66 0.01 -5.39
CA HIS A 92 10.78 -0.15 -4.47
C HIS A 92 12.07 0.48 -5.01
N GLU A 93 12.36 0.34 -6.30
CA GLU A 93 13.49 1.01 -6.94
C GLU A 93 13.41 2.54 -6.81
N LEU A 94 12.24 3.12 -7.05
CA LEU A 94 12.02 4.57 -6.89
C LEU A 94 12.28 5.02 -5.45
N LEU A 95 11.74 4.29 -4.47
CA LEU A 95 11.93 4.60 -3.06
C LEU A 95 13.40 4.49 -2.64
N LEU A 96 14.07 3.40 -3.03
CA LEU A 96 15.49 3.18 -2.73
C LEU A 96 16.39 4.23 -3.39
N SER A 97 16.03 4.69 -4.59
CA SER A 97 16.81 5.73 -5.27
C SER A 97 16.73 7.09 -4.60
N GLY A 98 15.71 7.36 -3.79
CA GLY A 98 15.44 8.66 -3.19
C GLY A 98 15.18 9.79 -4.20
N ARG A 99 15.06 9.47 -5.49
CA ARG A 99 14.88 10.44 -6.57
C ARG A 99 13.44 10.42 -7.05
N THR A 100 12.71 11.48 -6.75
CA THR A 100 11.37 11.69 -7.28
C THR A 100 11.46 11.96 -8.79
N PRO A 101 10.77 11.20 -9.65
CA PRO A 101 10.74 11.46 -11.08
C PRO A 101 10.19 12.85 -11.40
N VAL A 102 10.63 13.43 -12.52
CA VAL A 102 10.08 14.70 -13.01
C VAL A 102 8.59 14.53 -13.29
N ALA A 103 7.77 15.38 -12.68
CA ALA A 103 6.34 15.33 -12.87
C ALA A 103 5.96 15.84 -14.27
N VAL A 104 5.07 15.11 -14.95
CA VAL A 104 4.51 15.49 -16.24
C VAL A 104 3.02 15.76 -16.06
N ARG A 105 2.52 16.88 -16.59
CA ARG A 105 1.09 17.20 -16.55
C ARG A 105 0.33 16.26 -17.47
N GLU A 106 -0.62 15.52 -16.92
CA GLU A 106 -1.47 14.56 -17.63
C GLU A 106 -2.97 14.80 -17.30
N PRO A 107 -3.93 14.29 -18.10
CA PRO A 107 -5.36 14.46 -17.81
C PRO A 107 -5.79 14.01 -16.40
N LYS A 108 -5.16 12.94 -15.88
CA LYS A 108 -5.41 12.41 -14.52
C LYS A 108 -5.07 13.42 -13.41
N CYS A 109 -4.13 14.33 -13.67
CA CYS A 109 -3.65 15.27 -12.66
C CYS A 109 -4.75 16.23 -12.20
N SER A 110 -5.77 16.51 -13.02
CA SER A 110 -6.94 17.33 -12.64
C SER A 110 -7.77 16.74 -11.49
N ARG A 111 -7.68 15.42 -11.27
CA ARG A 111 -8.39 14.69 -10.20
C ARG A 111 -7.43 14.08 -9.17
N CYS A 112 -6.14 14.41 -9.26
CA CYS A 112 -5.11 13.85 -8.39
C CYS A 112 -5.14 14.55 -7.03
N SER A 113 -5.24 13.78 -5.95
CA SER A 113 -5.15 14.29 -4.57
C SER A 113 -3.80 14.91 -4.24
N LEU A 114 -2.76 14.63 -5.03
CA LEU A 114 -1.41 15.17 -4.84
C LEU A 114 -1.13 16.42 -5.69
N LEU A 115 -2.10 16.94 -6.45
CA LEU A 115 -1.86 18.03 -7.39
C LEU A 115 -1.22 19.27 -6.74
N ASP A 116 -1.73 19.66 -5.57
CA ASP A 116 -1.27 20.87 -4.88
C ASP A 116 0.15 20.75 -4.31
N ILE A 117 0.64 19.51 -4.14
CA ILE A 117 2.00 19.21 -3.66
C ILE A 117 2.93 18.97 -4.84
N CYS A 118 2.49 18.18 -5.82
CA CYS A 118 3.27 17.82 -6.99
C CYS A 118 3.52 18.99 -7.94
N LYS A 119 2.55 19.92 -8.07
CA LYS A 119 2.59 21.15 -8.91
C LYS A 119 3.34 20.98 -10.24
N PRO A 120 2.92 20.05 -11.11
CA PRO A 120 3.62 19.76 -12.37
C PRO A 120 3.76 20.99 -13.28
N ASP A 121 2.79 21.91 -13.27
CA ASP A 121 2.82 23.12 -14.10
C ASP A 121 3.93 24.10 -13.68
N ALA A 122 4.38 24.06 -12.41
CA ALA A 122 5.46 24.91 -11.92
C ALA A 122 6.84 24.50 -12.48
N LEU A 123 6.98 23.27 -12.99
CA LEU A 123 8.21 22.77 -13.59
C LEU A 123 8.42 23.28 -15.03
N THR A 124 7.46 24.02 -15.61
CA THR A 124 7.54 24.54 -16.98
C THR A 124 8.36 25.83 -17.11
N ARG A 125 8.68 26.49 -15.99
CA ARG A 125 9.43 27.75 -15.95
C ARG A 125 10.56 27.66 -14.92
N SER A 126 11.63 28.43 -15.11
CA SER A 126 12.73 28.45 -14.15
C SER A 126 12.31 29.18 -12.87
N ALA A 127 12.86 28.77 -11.72
CA ALA A 127 12.62 29.45 -10.45
C ALA A 127 13.06 30.92 -10.49
N ARG A 128 14.11 31.23 -11.26
CA ARG A 128 14.58 32.61 -11.47
C ARG A 128 13.53 33.46 -12.18
N ASP A 129 13.01 33.00 -13.31
CA ASP A 129 12.02 33.77 -14.08
C ASP A 129 10.74 34.01 -13.27
N TYR A 130 10.33 33.02 -12.47
CA TYR A 130 9.21 33.16 -11.56
C TYR A 130 9.46 34.24 -10.50
N LEU A 131 10.63 34.21 -9.84
CA LEU A 131 10.98 35.19 -8.80
C LEU A 131 11.09 36.60 -9.38
N ASP A 132 11.71 36.76 -10.55
CA ASP A 132 11.85 38.07 -11.20
C ASP A 132 10.51 38.69 -11.61
N GLU A 133 9.52 37.88 -11.97
CA GLU A 133 8.16 38.32 -12.26
C GLU A 133 7.43 38.78 -10.99
N VAL A 134 7.44 37.94 -9.94
CA VAL A 134 6.76 38.24 -8.67
C VAL A 134 7.35 39.47 -7.99
N MET A 135 8.68 39.65 -8.08
CA MET A 135 9.36 40.81 -7.51
C MET A 135 9.14 42.10 -8.31
N ARG A 136 8.87 42.01 -9.62
CA ARG A 136 8.50 43.16 -10.48
C ARG A 136 7.03 43.55 -10.36
N ALA A 137 6.16 42.63 -9.95
CA ALA A 137 4.73 42.86 -9.76
C ALA A 137 4.39 43.45 -8.38
N ARG A 138 5.39 43.75 -7.54
CA ARG A 138 5.27 44.45 -6.25
C ARG A 138 5.74 45.90 -6.39
#